data_AF-A0A060C5T1-F1
#
_entry.id   AF-A0A060C5T1-F1
#
_cell.length_a   1.000
_cell.length_b   1.000
_cell.length_c   1.000
_cell.angle_alpha   90.00
_cell.angle_beta   90.00
_cell.angle_gamma   90.00
#
_symmetry.space_group_name_H-M   'P 1'
#
loop_
_entity.id
_entity.type
_entity.pdbx_description
1 polymer ?
#
loop_
_entity_poly.entity_id
_entity_poly.type
_entity_poly.pdbx_seq_one_letter_code
_entity_poly.pdbx_strand_id
1 'polypeptide(L)'
;MRDALHLATPPVMLTKPEFDWECQGFRVNEGPAVLKHAGKLYLTYSASATDERYAVGLMTADEDAVLTDPAAWRKSREPAMTTCPSQGIYGPGHNSFYNRCRGARHRGLSCPALSRLPRH
;
A
#
# COMPACT_ATOMS: atom_id res chain seq x y z
N MET A 1 -10.58 -9.15 -14.80
CA MET A 1 -10.20 -10.59 -14.85
C MET A 1 -11.17 -11.28 -15.78
N ARG A 2 -10.70 -12.20 -16.64
CA ARG A 2 -11.60 -13.07 -17.44
C ARG A 2 -12.01 -14.28 -16.61
N ASP A 3 -11.05 -14.84 -15.90
CA ASP A 3 -11.21 -15.91 -14.91
C ASP A 3 -10.08 -15.77 -13.85
N ALA A 4 -9.98 -16.70 -12.90
CA ALA A 4 -9.02 -16.62 -11.79
C ALA A 4 -7.56 -16.62 -12.23
N LEU A 5 -7.24 -17.14 -13.42
CA LEU A 5 -5.87 -17.30 -13.92
C LEU A 5 -5.57 -16.44 -15.16
N HIS A 6 -6.58 -15.78 -15.74
CA HIS A 6 -6.42 -14.98 -16.96
C HIS A 6 -6.95 -13.55 -16.81
N LEU A 7 -6.16 -12.60 -17.31
CA LEU A 7 -6.56 -11.21 -17.45
C LEU A 7 -7.56 -11.04 -18.60
N ALA A 8 -8.53 -10.13 -18.42
CA ALA A 8 -9.49 -9.77 -19.47
C ALA A 8 -9.03 -8.56 -20.31
N THR A 9 -8.11 -7.78 -19.76
CA THR A 9 -7.64 -6.52 -20.33
C THR A 9 -6.12 -6.49 -20.29
N PRO A 10 -5.47 -5.67 -21.13
CA PRO A 10 -4.06 -5.37 -20.98
C PRO A 10 -3.76 -4.83 -19.56
N PRO A 11 -2.60 -5.19 -18.98
CA PRO A 11 -2.14 -4.58 -17.73
C PRO A 11 -1.93 -3.07 -17.88
N VAL A 12 -2.21 -2.33 -16.81
CA VAL A 12 -1.94 -0.89 -16.71
C VAL A 12 -0.94 -0.65 -15.58
N MET A 13 0.10 0.13 -15.85
CA MET A 13 1.09 0.53 -14.84
C MET A 13 0.52 1.66 -13.98
N LEU A 14 0.36 1.41 -12.68
CA LEU A 14 -0.14 2.40 -11.73
C LEU A 14 1.00 3.17 -11.04
N THR A 15 2.04 2.46 -10.61
CA THR A 15 3.22 3.05 -9.97
C THR A 15 4.50 2.44 -10.51
N LYS A 16 5.58 3.21 -10.44
CA LYS A 16 6.96 2.77 -10.61
C LYS A 16 7.82 3.38 -9.50
N PRO A 17 8.96 2.75 -9.14
CA PRO A 17 9.89 3.31 -8.16
C PRO A 17 10.51 4.61 -8.70
N GLU A 18 10.28 5.71 -7.99
CA GLU A 18 10.74 7.04 -8.39
C GLU A 18 11.15 7.93 -7.23
N PHE A 19 10.64 7.69 -6.02
CA PHE A 19 11.10 8.40 -4.82
C PHE A 19 12.36 7.74 -4.25
N ASP A 20 13.18 8.52 -3.57
CA ASP A 20 14.45 8.05 -2.99
C ASP A 20 14.24 6.87 -2.04
N TRP A 21 13.16 6.90 -1.24
CA TRP A 21 12.79 5.82 -0.31
C TRP A 21 12.30 4.54 -1.01
N GLU A 22 11.96 4.59 -2.30
CA GLU A 22 11.56 3.41 -3.10
C GLU A 22 12.73 2.75 -3.82
N CYS A 23 13.87 3.44 -3.87
CA CYS A 23 15.03 3.10 -4.69
C CYS A 23 16.25 2.70 -3.87
N GLN A 24 16.09 2.43 -2.57
CA GLN A 24 17.22 2.11 -1.71
C GLN A 24 17.63 0.64 -1.85
N GLY A 25 18.88 0.41 -2.26
CA GLY A 25 19.40 -0.91 -2.60
C GLY A 25 18.91 -1.39 -3.98
N PHE A 26 17.59 -1.46 -4.18
CA PHE A 26 16.96 -1.77 -5.46
C PHE A 26 15.80 -0.81 -5.76
N ARG A 27 15.48 -0.65 -7.05
CA ARG A 27 14.31 0.12 -7.51
C ARG A 27 13.12 -0.81 -7.58
N VAL A 28 12.35 -0.92 -6.49
CA VAL A 28 11.29 -1.94 -6.34
C VAL A 28 9.95 -1.31 -5.95
N ASN A 29 8.88 -1.80 -6.57
CA ASN A 29 7.50 -1.64 -6.14
C ASN A 29 6.87 -3.05 -6.28
N GLU A 30 6.51 -3.68 -5.16
CA GLU A 30 6.04 -5.07 -5.12
C GLU A 30 4.99 -5.29 -4.01
N GLY A 31 4.50 -6.52 -3.84
CA GLY A 31 3.60 -6.91 -2.75
C GLY A 31 2.33 -6.04 -2.66
N PRO A 32 1.54 -5.90 -3.74
CA PRO A 32 0.35 -5.07 -3.71
C PRO A 32 -0.75 -5.66 -2.81
N ALA A 33 -1.38 -4.82 -2.00
CA ALA A 33 -2.56 -5.18 -1.23
C ALA A 33 -3.60 -4.05 -1.26
N VAL A 34 -4.89 -4.41 -1.35
CA VAL A 34 -5.98 -3.45 -1.48
C VAL A 34 -6.85 -3.46 -0.23
N LEU A 35 -7.18 -2.26 0.26
CA LEU A 35 -8.19 -2.02 1.28
C LEU A 35 -9.28 -1.09 0.71
N LYS A 36 -10.53 -1.54 0.75
CA LYS A 36 -11.69 -0.68 0.49
C LYS A 36 -12.22 -0.13 1.82
N HIS A 37 -12.27 1.18 1.97
CA HIS A 37 -12.79 1.82 3.18
C HIS A 37 -13.29 3.24 2.90
N ALA A 38 -14.45 3.60 3.46
CA ALA A 38 -15.01 4.96 3.44
C ALA A 38 -15.03 5.64 2.05
N GLY A 39 -15.58 4.97 1.03
CA GLY A 39 -15.70 5.56 -0.31
C GLY A 39 -14.41 5.50 -1.15
N LYS A 40 -13.35 4.88 -0.64
CA LYS A 40 -12.02 4.89 -1.25
C LYS A 40 -11.39 3.52 -1.34
N LEU A 41 -10.49 3.39 -2.31
CA LEU A 41 -9.57 2.28 -2.47
C LEU A 41 -8.16 2.73 -2.08
N TYR A 42 -7.55 1.95 -1.20
CA TYR A 42 -6.17 2.11 -0.76
C TYR A 42 -5.36 0.92 -1.26
N LEU A 43 -4.49 1.15 -2.24
CA LEU A 43 -3.55 0.16 -2.74
C LEU A 43 -2.19 0.41 -2.07
N THR A 44 -1.84 -0.45 -1.12
CA THR A 44 -0.49 -0.46 -0.53
C THR A 44 0.44 -1.30 -1.39
N TYR A 45 1.71 -0.94 -1.40
CA TYR A 45 2.79 -1.71 -2.05
C TYR A 45 4.06 -1.53 -1.22
N SER A 46 5.01 -2.44 -1.36
CA SER A 46 6.31 -2.35 -0.69
C SER A 46 7.40 -1.93 -1.66
N ALA A 47 8.43 -1.25 -1.16
CA ALA A 47 9.49 -0.69 -1.98
C ALA A 47 10.87 -0.82 -1.31
N SER A 48 11.92 -0.57 -2.09
CA SER A 48 13.33 -0.79 -1.72
C SER A 48 13.70 -2.26 -1.47
N ALA A 49 14.96 -2.51 -1.10
CA ALA A 49 15.44 -3.84 -0.73
C ALA A 49 14.70 -4.42 0.49
N THR A 50 14.59 -5.75 0.58
CA THR A 50 13.93 -6.48 1.67
C THR A 50 14.78 -6.55 2.96
N ASP A 51 15.39 -5.43 3.34
CA ASP A 51 16.12 -5.23 4.59
C ASP A 51 15.49 -4.08 5.38
N GLU A 52 16.22 -3.45 6.30
CA GLU A 52 15.73 -2.31 7.10
C GLU A 52 15.24 -1.11 6.28
N ARG A 53 15.55 -1.07 4.98
CA ARG A 53 15.11 -0.02 4.06
C ARG A 53 13.73 -0.29 3.47
N TYR A 54 13.20 -1.52 3.64
CA TYR A 54 11.90 -1.91 3.15
C TYR A 54 10.80 -1.06 3.78
N ALA A 55 9.93 -0.49 2.95
CA ALA A 55 8.89 0.43 3.37
C ALA A 55 7.61 0.25 2.56
N VAL A 56 6.48 0.65 3.13
CA VAL A 56 5.16 0.55 2.50
C VAL A 56 4.73 1.90 1.93
N GLY A 57 4.51 1.93 0.61
CA GLY A 57 3.86 3.02 -0.10
C GLY A 57 2.34 2.91 -0.11
N LEU A 58 1.70 3.97 -0.59
CA LEU A 58 0.24 4.07 -0.66
C LEU A 58 -0.20 4.78 -1.94
N MET A 59 -1.11 4.14 -2.67
CA MET A 59 -1.92 4.76 -3.71
C MET A 59 -3.37 4.84 -3.27
N THR A 60 -4.04 5.94 -3.59
CA THR A 60 -5.46 6.17 -3.25
C THR A 60 -6.26 6.51 -4.50
N ALA A 61 -7.43 5.91 -4.64
CA ALA A 61 -8.43 6.24 -5.66
C ALA A 61 -9.83 6.30 -5.02
N ASP A 62 -10.75 7.03 -5.64
CA ASP A 62 -12.17 6.95 -5.28
C ASP A 62 -12.75 5.61 -5.74
N GLU A 63 -13.69 5.05 -4.97
CA GLU A 63 -14.20 3.69 -5.26
C GLU A 63 -14.99 3.58 -6.56
N ASP A 64 -15.55 4.70 -7.03
CA ASP A 64 -16.34 4.79 -8.27
C ASP A 64 -15.51 5.28 -9.47
N ALA A 65 -14.20 5.46 -9.32
CA ALA A 65 -13.32 5.92 -10.38
C ALA A 65 -13.03 4.83 -11.43
N VAL A 66 -12.56 5.24 -12.61
CA VAL A 66 -12.06 4.31 -13.63
C VAL A 66 -10.69 3.79 -13.19
N LEU A 67 -10.65 2.64 -12.51
CA LEU A 67 -9.43 2.13 -11.87
C LEU A 67 -8.30 1.74 -12.84
N THR A 68 -8.63 1.56 -14.11
CA THR A 68 -7.66 1.33 -15.20
C THR A 68 -7.07 2.62 -15.76
N ASP A 69 -7.49 3.78 -15.29
CA ASP A 69 -6.87 5.07 -15.60
C ASP A 69 -5.83 5.41 -14.52
N PRO A 70 -4.52 5.49 -14.83
CA PRO A 70 -3.50 5.90 -13.87
C PRO A 70 -3.78 7.26 -13.22
N ALA A 71 -4.47 8.18 -13.90
CA ALA A 71 -4.80 9.49 -13.36
C ALA A 71 -5.82 9.44 -12.23
N ALA A 72 -6.59 8.35 -12.11
CA ALA A 72 -7.51 8.13 -10.99
C ALA A 72 -6.77 7.85 -9.67
N TRP A 73 -5.47 7.54 -9.72
CA TRP A 73 -4.70 7.17 -8.56
C TRP A 73 -3.74 8.27 -8.12
N ARG A 74 -3.75 8.56 -6.82
CA ARG A 74 -2.79 9.45 -6.19
C ARG A 74 -1.77 8.66 -5.39
N LYS A 75 -0.50 8.77 -5.78
CA LYS A 75 0.64 8.19 -5.05
C LYS A 75 1.07 9.09 -3.89
N SER A 76 1.27 8.51 -2.71
CA SER A 76 1.85 9.23 -1.56
C SER A 76 3.33 9.51 -1.81
N ARG A 77 3.77 10.73 -1.47
CA ARG A 77 5.19 11.12 -1.57
C ARG A 77 6.04 10.48 -0.47
N GLU A 78 5.43 10.25 0.70
CA GLU A 78 6.06 9.66 1.87
C GLU A 78 5.53 8.23 2.09
N PRO A 79 6.33 7.32 2.67
CA PRO A 79 5.88 5.98 3.01
C PRO A 79 4.79 6.02 4.10
N ALA A 80 3.80 5.15 3.98
CA ALA A 80 2.76 4.95 4.98
C ALA A 80 3.27 4.16 6.19
N MET A 81 4.26 3.27 5.99
CA MET A 81 4.98 2.59 7.07
C MET A 81 6.45 2.44 6.70
N THR A 82 7.32 2.59 7.70
CA THR A 82 8.76 2.46 7.56
C THR A 82 9.35 1.93 8.86
N THR A 83 10.65 1.65 8.85
CA THR A 83 11.43 1.24 10.01
C THR A 83 11.25 2.22 11.18
N CYS A 84 11.07 1.65 12.38
CA CYS A 84 10.92 2.36 13.64
C CYS A 84 11.90 1.76 14.66
N PRO A 85 13.16 2.24 14.71
CA PRO A 85 14.19 1.67 15.58
C PRO A 85 13.87 1.79 17.06
N SER A 86 13.21 2.88 17.47
CA SER A 86 12.75 3.08 18.86
C SER A 86 11.75 2.03 19.34
N GLN A 87 11.14 1.29 18.41
CA GLN A 87 10.22 0.19 18.69
C GLN A 87 10.77 -1.17 18.22
N GLY A 88 12.02 -1.23 17.77
CA GLY A 88 12.65 -2.46 17.27
C GLY A 88 12.04 -3.02 15.99
N ILE A 89 11.36 -2.20 15.19
CA ILE A 89 10.71 -2.62 13.95
C ILE A 89 11.60 -2.20 12.78
N TYR A 90 11.98 -3.15 11.94
CA TYR A 90 12.86 -2.93 10.78
C TYR A 90 12.24 -3.56 9.53
N GLY A 91 12.22 -2.80 8.43
CA GLY A 91 11.79 -3.27 7.12
C GLY A 91 10.34 -3.74 7.02
N PRO A 92 9.31 -3.02 7.53
CA PRO A 92 7.94 -3.46 7.39
C PRO A 92 7.48 -3.44 5.93
N GLY A 93 6.86 -4.52 5.47
CA GLY A 93 6.27 -4.59 4.13
C GLY A 93 5.54 -5.89 3.83
N HIS A 94 5.27 -6.12 2.53
CA HIS A 94 4.47 -7.21 1.97
C HIS A 94 3.18 -7.48 2.77
N ASN A 95 2.43 -6.42 3.06
CA ASN A 95 1.27 -6.50 3.94
C ASN A 95 0.06 -7.14 3.25
N SER A 96 -0.92 -7.54 4.06
CA SER A 96 -2.27 -7.91 3.62
C SER A 96 -3.31 -7.35 4.60
N PHE A 97 -4.57 -7.29 4.17
CA PHE A 97 -5.69 -6.84 5.00
C PHE A 97 -6.66 -7.99 5.21
N TYR A 98 -7.11 -8.15 6.45
CA TYR A 98 -8.15 -9.12 6.81
C TYR A 98 -9.13 -8.48 7.80
N ASN A 99 -10.37 -8.96 7.76
CA ASN A 99 -11.38 -8.58 8.75
C ASN A 99 -11.33 -9.55 9.92
N ARG A 100 -11.47 -9.02 11.13
CA ARG A 100 -11.72 -9.85 12.31
C ARG A 100 -13.20 -10.27 12.32
N CYS A 101 -13.49 -11.52 12.68
CA CYS A 101 -14.86 -11.93 13.00
C CYS A 101 -15.42 -11.05 14.14
N ARG A 102 -16.67 -10.58 13.99
CA ARG A 102 -17.28 -9.57 14.88
C ARG A 102 -17.06 -9.89 16.37
N GLY A 103 -16.43 -8.96 17.08
CA GLY A 103 -16.10 -9.07 18.52
C GLY A 103 -14.92 -8.20 18.97
N ALA A 104 -14.07 -7.73 18.05
CA ALA A 104 -13.18 -6.61 18.37
C ALA A 104 -12.95 -5.68 17.20
N ARG A 105 -12.70 -4.42 17.57
CA ARG A 105 -12.36 -3.30 16.69
C ARG A 105 -11.30 -3.71 15.68
N HIS A 106 -11.46 -3.28 14.42
CA HIS A 106 -10.44 -3.39 13.39
C HIS A 106 -9.10 -2.88 13.93
N ARG A 107 -8.13 -3.80 14.02
CA ARG A 107 -6.70 -3.48 14.11
C ARG A 107 -5.98 -4.42 13.17
N GLY A 108 -5.78 -3.96 11.94
CA GLY A 108 -4.64 -4.38 11.13
C GLY A 108 -3.61 -3.27 11.22
N LEU A 109 -2.33 -3.66 11.30
CA LEU A 109 -1.12 -2.88 11.61
C LEU A 109 -0.77 -2.83 13.10
N SER A 110 0.19 -3.65 13.50
CA SER A 110 0.95 -3.43 14.73
C SER A 110 1.85 -2.21 14.55
N CYS A 111 1.73 -1.30 15.52
CA CYS A 111 2.46 -0.05 15.80
C CYS A 111 1.78 1.30 15.49
N PRO A 112 1.86 2.28 16.41
CA PRO A 112 1.03 3.48 16.43
C PRO A 112 1.66 4.59 15.58
N ALA A 113 1.49 4.54 14.26
CA ALA A 113 1.93 5.63 13.37
C ALA A 113 0.82 6.18 12.45
N LEU A 114 -0.42 5.73 12.61
CA LEU A 114 -1.58 6.35 11.94
C LEU A 114 -2.13 7.50 12.79
N SER A 115 -1.36 8.58 12.92
CA SER A 115 -1.84 9.86 13.46
C SER A 115 -2.21 10.88 12.37
N ARG A 116 -2.19 10.50 11.08
CA ARG A 116 -2.37 11.43 9.95
C ARG A 116 -3.30 10.95 8.84
N LEU A 117 -4.42 10.31 9.20
CA LEU A 117 -5.59 10.28 8.30
C LEU A 117 -6.56 11.39 8.75
N PRO A 118 -7.01 12.29 7.85
CA PRO A 118 -8.00 13.28 8.19
C PRO A 118 -9.29 12.58 8.62
N ARG A 119 -9.81 12.96 9.78
CA ARG A 119 -11.14 12.56 10.24
C ARG A 119 -12.15 13.52 9.62
N HIS A 120 -12.88 13.08 8.61
CA HIS A 120 -14.17 13.64 8.22
C HIS A 120 -15.08 12.49 7.79
#